data_AF-A0A1G0HZX6-F1
#
_entry.id   AF-A0A1G0HZX6-F1
#
_cell.length_a   1.000
_cell.length_b   1.000
_cell.length_c   1.000
_cell.angle_alpha   90.00
_cell.angle_beta   90.00
_cell.angle_gamma   90.00
#
_symmetry.space_group_name_H-M   'P 1'
#
loop_
_entity.id
_entity.type
_entity.pdbx_description
1 polymer ?
#
loop_
_entity_poly.entity_id
_entity_poly.type
_entity_poly.pdbx_seq_one_letter_code
_entity_poly.pdbx_strand_id
1 'polypeptide(L)'
;MGDYLNGFTPDIECKRCDGNGWIPKRWGFNSRVQLTEEDCPDCCGHGWRPMTQDEIDDAAADAFSDMCEGEPPLSADERHQAAWKQKQELRRG
;
A
#
# COMPACT_ATOMS: atom_id res chain seq x y z
N MET A 1 -20.10 12.15 -17.87
CA MET A 1 -19.85 10.75 -17.50
C MET A 1 -18.47 10.41 -18.01
N GLY A 2 -17.49 10.26 -17.10
CA GLY A 2 -16.08 10.06 -17.47
C GLY A 2 -15.75 8.59 -17.66
N ASP A 3 -15.26 8.27 -18.84
CA ASP A 3 -14.61 7.01 -19.19
C ASP A 3 -13.29 6.86 -18.41
N TYR A 4 -13.35 6.26 -17.20
CA TYR A 4 -12.17 5.87 -16.41
C TYR A 4 -12.16 4.36 -16.15
N LEU A 5 -12.25 3.57 -17.22
CA LEU A 5 -12.00 2.13 -17.17
C LEU A 5 -10.84 1.80 -18.09
N ASN A 6 -9.62 1.84 -17.56
CA ASN A 6 -8.66 0.80 -17.91
C ASN A 6 -8.75 -0.20 -16.75
N GLY A 7 -9.34 -1.37 -17.00
CA GLY A 7 -9.66 -2.42 -16.02
C GLY A 7 -8.47 -3.08 -15.32
N PHE A 8 -7.55 -2.28 -14.79
CA PHE A 8 -6.59 -2.67 -13.78
C PHE A 8 -7.26 -2.47 -12.42
N THR A 9 -8.09 -3.44 -12.01
CA THR A 9 -8.28 -3.64 -10.57
C THR A 9 -6.89 -3.95 -10.00
N PRO A 10 -6.37 -3.15 -9.06
CA PRO A 10 -5.08 -3.43 -8.46
C PRO A 10 -5.10 -4.85 -7.88
N ASP A 11 -4.07 -5.63 -8.19
CA ASP A 11 -3.86 -6.90 -7.51
C ASP A 11 -3.35 -6.64 -6.09
N ILE A 12 -3.92 -7.38 -5.14
CA ILE A 12 -3.48 -7.37 -3.74
C ILE A 12 -2.94 -8.75 -3.39
N GLU A 13 -1.93 -8.77 -2.53
CA GLU A 13 -1.40 -10.00 -1.97
C GLU A 13 -2.51 -10.81 -1.28
N CYS A 14 -2.57 -12.11 -1.59
CA CYS A 14 -3.50 -13.00 -0.93
C CYS A 14 -3.08 -13.23 0.52
N LYS A 15 -3.81 -12.60 1.44
CA LYS A 15 -3.62 -12.71 2.91
C LYS A 15 -3.67 -14.14 3.45
N ARG A 16 -4.21 -15.09 2.70
CA ARG A 16 -4.34 -16.49 3.12
C ARG A 16 -3.08 -17.31 2.90
N CYS A 17 -2.28 -16.96 1.90
CA CYS A 17 -1.01 -17.62 1.60
C CYS A 17 0.18 -16.65 1.67
N ASP A 18 -0.02 -15.43 2.16
CA ASP A 18 1.00 -14.38 2.26
C ASP A 18 1.80 -14.23 0.95
N GLY A 19 1.09 -14.15 -0.18
CA GLY A 19 1.71 -13.98 -1.50
C GLY A 19 2.33 -15.24 -2.13
N ASN A 20 2.42 -16.36 -1.41
CA ASN A 20 3.13 -17.55 -1.90
C ASN A 20 2.37 -18.35 -2.96
N GLY A 21 1.04 -18.22 -3.01
CA GLY A 21 0.17 -18.99 -3.91
C GLY A 21 -0.16 -20.40 -3.41
N TRP A 22 0.55 -20.92 -2.42
CA TRP A 22 0.30 -22.22 -1.80
C TRP A 22 0.27 -22.10 -0.28
N ILE A 23 -0.38 -23.07 0.37
CA ILE A 23 -0.45 -23.20 1.82
C ILE A 23 0.13 -24.56 2.26
N PRO A 24 0.90 -24.60 3.35
CA PRO A 24 1.46 -25.85 3.86
C PRO A 24 0.34 -26.69 4.49
N LYS A 25 -0.01 -27.81 3.83
CA LYS A 25 -0.95 -28.78 4.37
C LYS A 25 -0.18 -29.85 5.12
N ARG A 26 -0.48 -29.99 6.41
CA ARG A 26 -0.01 -31.13 7.19
C ARG A 26 -0.90 -32.32 6.91
N TRP A 27 -0.34 -33.35 6.30
CA TRP A 27 -1.00 -34.63 6.13
C TRP A 27 -0.30 -35.69 6.98
N GLY A 28 -1.09 -36.37 7.80
CA GLY A 28 -0.60 -37.41 8.70
C GLY A 28 -1.05 -38.77 8.19
N PHE A 29 -0.10 -39.60 7.74
CA PHE A 29 -0.35 -41.01 7.46
C PHE A 29 0.74 -41.85 8.14
N ASN A 30 0.35 -42.83 8.95
CA ASN A 30 1.26 -43.72 9.69
C ASN A 30 2.38 -43.00 10.48
N SER A 31 2.01 -42.07 11.36
CA SER A 31 2.94 -41.38 12.29
C SER A 31 4.05 -40.52 11.64
N ARG A 32 4.04 -40.34 10.32
CA ARG A 32 4.85 -39.31 9.63
C ARG A 32 3.96 -38.10 9.33
N VAL A 33 4.38 -36.94 9.84
CA VAL A 33 3.86 -35.65 9.37
C VAL A 33 4.60 -35.30 8.09
N GLN A 34 3.91 -35.34 6.95
CA GLN A 34 4.42 -34.76 5.72
C GLN A 34 3.82 -33.36 5.57
N LEU A 35 4.68 -32.38 5.27
CA LEU A 35 4.22 -31.10 4.74
C LEU A 35 4.07 -31.27 3.23
N THR A 36 2.86 -31.12 2.72
CA THR A 36 2.58 -31.04 1.29
C THR A 36 2.15 -29.62 0.98
N GLU A 37 2.65 -29.07 -0.13
CA GLU A 37 2.24 -27.78 -0.65
C GLU A 37 0.89 -27.96 -1.36
N GLU A 38 -0.16 -27.29 -0.89
CA GLU A 38 -1.48 -27.27 -1.53
C GLU A 38 -1.73 -25.87 -2.11
N ASP A 39 -2.17 -25.77 -3.36
CA ASP A 39 -2.52 -24.48 -3.97
C ASP A 39 -3.55 -23.75 -3.10
N CYS A 40 -3.32 -22.46 -2.90
CA CYS A 40 -4.20 -21.63 -2.10
C CYS A 40 -5.51 -21.40 -2.87
N PRO A 41 -6.67 -21.83 -2.33
CA PRO A 41 -7.94 -21.76 -3.07
C PRO A 41 -8.46 -20.33 -3.23
N ASP A 42 -8.00 -19.38 -2.41
CA ASP A 42 -8.41 -17.97 -2.47
C ASP A 42 -7.81 -17.22 -3.65
N CYS A 43 -6.58 -17.58 -4.05
CA CYS A 43 -5.86 -16.95 -5.15
C CYS A 43 -5.55 -17.93 -6.28
N CYS A 44 -6.15 -19.13 -6.26
CA CYS A 44 -5.98 -20.17 -7.28
C CYS A 44 -4.51 -20.48 -7.62
N GLY A 45 -3.61 -20.53 -6.63
CA GLY A 45 -2.19 -20.79 -6.88
C GLY A 45 -1.35 -19.57 -7.27
N HIS A 46 -1.96 -18.41 -7.49
CA HIS A 46 -1.24 -17.24 -8.02
C HIS A 46 -0.50 -16.43 -6.95
N GLY A 47 -0.94 -16.46 -5.70
CA GLY A 47 -0.40 -15.63 -4.62
C GLY A 47 -1.02 -14.24 -4.53
N TRP A 48 -1.61 -13.76 -5.62
CA TRP A 48 -2.25 -12.45 -5.75
C TRP A 48 -3.71 -12.64 -6.13
N ARG A 49 -4.58 -11.73 -5.69
CA ARG A 49 -5.99 -11.70 -6.08
C ARG A 49 -6.39 -10.28 -6.51
N PRO A 50 -7.40 -10.12 -7.37
CA PRO A 50 -7.95 -8.79 -7.62
C PRO A 50 -8.48 -8.21 -6.31
N MET A 51 -8.18 -6.94 -6.06
CA MET A 51 -8.72 -6.19 -4.93
C MET A 51 -10.24 -6.08 -5.06
N THR A 52 -10.95 -6.23 -3.93
CA THR A 52 -12.41 -6.06 -3.91
C THR A 52 -12.78 -4.57 -3.97
N GLN A 53 -14.00 -4.25 -4.40
CA GLN A 53 -14.43 -2.85 -4.51
C GLN A 53 -14.36 -2.08 -3.19
N ASP A 54 -14.59 -2.76 -2.06
CA ASP A 54 -14.51 -2.20 -0.71
C ASP A 54 -13.06 -1.84 -0.33
N GLU A 55 -12.11 -2.74 -0.63
CA GLU A 55 -10.68 -2.49 -0.41
C GLU A 55 -10.12 -1.38 -1.32
N ILE A 56 -10.68 -1.22 -2.52
CA ILE A 56 -10.33 -0.11 -3.43
C ILE A 56 -10.79 1.22 -2.85
N ASP A 57 -11.99 1.27 -2.26
CA ASP A 57 -12.54 2.50 -1.67
C ASP A 57 -11.74 2.93 -0.44
N ASP A 58 -11.37 1.97 0.42
CA ASP A 58 -10.55 2.20 1.60
C ASP A 58 -9.13 2.70 1.22
N ALA A 59 -8.49 2.06 0.23
CA ALA A 59 -7.19 2.49 -0.28
C ALA A 59 -7.25 3.89 -0.95
N ALA A 60 -8.36 4.21 -1.62
CA ALA A 60 -8.57 5.52 -2.21
C ALA A 60 -8.76 6.62 -1.14
N ALA A 61 -9.42 6.30 -0.03
CA ALA A 61 -9.61 7.21 1.09
C ALA A 61 -8.28 7.53 1.79
N ASP A 62 -7.43 6.52 2.02
CA ASP A 62 -6.11 6.70 2.64
C ASP A 62 -5.18 7.56 1.77
N ALA A 63 -5.14 7.27 0.46
CA ALA A 63 -4.38 8.07 -0.51
C ALA A 63 -4.83 9.53 -0.58
N PHE A 64 -6.13 9.79 -0.40
CA PHE A 64 -6.67 11.15 -0.35
C PHE A 64 -6.28 11.88 0.95
N SER A 65 -6.19 11.19 2.08
CA SER A 65 -5.77 11.77 3.36
C SER A 65 -4.32 12.23 3.31
N ASP A 66 -3.40 11.40 2.80
CA ASP A 66 -1.97 11.76 2.67
C ASP A 66 -1.76 13.01 1.80
N MET A 67 -2.52 13.13 0.70
CA MET A 67 -2.51 14.33 -0.13
C MET A 67 -3.02 15.59 0.57
N CYS A 68 -3.92 15.45 1.55
CA CYS A 68 -4.51 16.55 2.29
C CYS A 68 -3.76 16.91 3.59
N GLU A 69 -2.96 16.00 4.13
CA GLU A 69 -2.14 16.20 5.34
C GLU A 69 -0.72 16.67 5.06
N GLY A 70 -0.31 16.74 3.79
CA GLY A 70 0.96 17.38 3.42
C GLY A 70 1.00 18.82 3.93
N GLU A 71 1.97 19.12 4.80
CA GLU A 71 2.21 20.48 5.30
C GLU A 71 2.15 21.46 4.12
N PRO A 72 1.27 22.48 4.16
CA PRO A 72 1.12 23.39 3.04
C PRO A 72 2.50 23.99 2.74
N PRO A 73 2.95 23.98 1.48
CA PRO A 73 4.25 24.53 1.14
C PRO A 73 4.28 25.99 1.61
N LEU A 74 5.27 26.32 2.45
CA LEU A 74 5.49 27.70 2.91
C LEU A 74 5.36 28.64 1.72
N SER A 75 4.50 29.63 1.85
CA SER A 75 4.28 30.61 0.79
C SER A 75 5.61 31.26 0.42
N ALA A 76 5.74 31.72 -0.83
CA ALA A 76 6.94 32.39 -1.28
C ALA A 76 7.34 33.52 -0.31
N ASP A 77 6.36 34.29 0.17
CA ASP A 77 6.53 35.34 1.19
C ASP A 77 7.10 34.82 2.51
N GLU A 78 6.63 33.69 3.03
CA GLU A 78 7.13 33.10 4.28
C GLU A 78 8.59 32.64 4.14
N ARG A 79 8.96 32.10 2.97
CA ARG A 79 10.35 31.76 2.66
C ARG A 79 11.24 33.00 2.57
N HIS A 80 10.73 34.09 1.99
CA HIS A 80 11.46 35.35 1.91
C HIS A 80 11.68 35.98 3.28
N GLN A 81 10.67 35.92 4.17
CA GLN A 81 10.80 36.42 5.55
C GLN A 81 11.79 35.59 6.37
N ALA A 82 11.74 34.26 6.27
CA ALA A 82 12.69 33.37 6.94
C ALA A 82 14.14 33.62 6.48
N ALA A 83 14.35 33.74 5.16
CA ALA A 83 15.67 34.04 4.60
C ALA A 83 16.19 35.43 5.00
N TRP A 84 15.31 36.42 5.12
CA TRP A 84 15.68 37.76 5.57
C TRP A 84 16.10 37.76 7.05
N LYS A 85 15.36 37.06 7.91
CA LYS A 85 15.71 36.90 9.34
C LYS A 85 17.06 36.21 9.51
N GLN A 86 17.30 35.09 8.81
CA GLN A 86 18.59 34.39 8.82
C GLN A 86 19.76 35.31 8.42
N LYS A 87 19.57 36.12 7.36
CA LYS A 87 20.59 37.08 6.91
C LYS A 87 20.83 38.22 7.90
N GLN A 88 19.85 38.60 8.70
CA GLN A 88 20.02 39.61 9.75
C GLN A 88 20.80 39.05 10.94
N GLU A 89 20.53 37.81 11.33
CA GLU A 89 21.23 37.13 12.43
C GLU A 89 22.72 36.91 12.10
N LEU A 90 23.03 36.49 10.87
CA LEU A 90 24.41 36.36 10.37
C LEU A 90 25.19 37.68 10.33
N ARG A 91 24.51 38.82 10.20
CA ARG A 91 25.16 40.15 10.21
C ARG A 91 25.36 40.72 11.62
N ARG A 92 24.73 40.11 12.62
CA ARG A 92 24.74 40.58 14.01
C ARG A 92 25.71 39.80 14.90
N GLY A 93 26.29 38.70 14.39
CA GLY A 93 27.40 37.96 14.98
C GLY A 93 28.77 38.50 14.56
#